data_AF-A0AAN8QKI6-F1
#
_entry.id   AF-A0AAN8QKI6-F1
#
_cell.length_a   1.000
_cell.length_b   1.000
_cell.length_c   1.000
_cell.angle_alpha   90.00
_cell.angle_beta   90.00
_cell.angle_gamma   90.00
#
_symmetry.space_group_name_H-M   'P 1'
#
loop_
_entity.id
_entity.type
_entity.pdbx_description
1 polymer ?
#
loop_
_entity_poly.entity_id
_entity_poly.type
_entity_poly.pdbx_seq_one_letter_code
_entity_poly.pdbx_strand_id
1 'polypeptide(L)' 'MSRMLSKDLPDIESILTLNPRVKNHANICSTSAKKVEKKHWKRNPEKGCDSCVKLENNFDDIKHTTLSERGALREAMRCA' A
#
# COMPACT_ATOMS: atom_id res chain seq x y z
N MET A 1 -25.95 -25.81 -23.16
CA MET A 1 -25.14 -25.96 -21.94
C MET A 1 -25.55 -24.86 -20.97
N SER A 2 -26.11 -25.20 -19.80
CA SER A 2 -26.57 -24.22 -18.80
C SER A 2 -25.39 -23.55 -18.08
N ARG A 3 -25.53 -22.30 -17.67
CA ARG A 3 -24.52 -21.54 -16.91
C ARG A 3 -24.35 -22.15 -15.51
N MET A 4 -23.12 -22.42 -15.10
CA MET A 4 -22.81 -22.88 -13.74
C MET A 4 -22.92 -21.70 -12.76
N LEU A 5 -23.93 -21.71 -11.90
CA LEU A 5 -24.22 -20.61 -10.96
C LEU A 5 -23.24 -20.51 -9.79
N SER A 6 -22.51 -21.59 -9.50
CA SER A 6 -21.53 -21.67 -8.42
C SER A 6 -20.11 -21.25 -8.84
N LYS A 7 -19.94 -20.72 -10.06
CA LYS A 7 -18.66 -20.21 -10.56
C LYS A 7 -18.79 -18.74 -10.90
N ASP A 8 -17.74 -18.01 -10.55
CA ASP A 8 -17.59 -16.61 -10.91
C ASP A 8 -17.53 -16.44 -12.43
N LEU A 9 -18.04 -15.31 -12.91
CA LEU A 9 -17.90 -14.92 -14.30
C LEU A 9 -16.50 -14.32 -14.55
N PRO A 10 -16.02 -14.26 -15.81
CA PRO A 10 -14.69 -13.74 -16.13
C PRO A 10 -14.41 -12.31 -15.65
N ASP A 11 -15.44 -11.45 -15.59
CA ASP A 11 -15.35 -10.09 -15.05
C ASP A 11 -15.14 -10.09 -13.52
N ILE A 12 -15.85 -10.96 -12.81
CA ILE A 12 -15.68 -11.15 -11.36
C ILE A 12 -14.30 -11.77 -11.06
N GLU A 13 -13.86 -12.76 -11.82
CA GLU A 13 -12.51 -13.35 -11.68
C GLU A 13 -11.41 -12.29 -11.87
N SER A 14 -11.61 -11.35 -12.81
CA SER A 14 -10.71 -10.22 -13.04
C SER A 14 -10.63 -9.28 -11.83
N ILE A 15 -11.78 -8.94 -11.24
CA ILE A 15 -11.85 -8.11 -10.02
C ILE A 15 -11.17 -8.82 -8.83
N LEU A 16 -11.34 -10.14 -8.73
CA LEU A 16 -10.78 -10.96 -7.65
C LEU A 16 -9.30 -11.33 -7.83
N THR A 17 -8.62 -10.78 -8.84
CA THR A 17 -7.20 -11.08 -9.14
C THR A 17 -6.28 -10.90 -7.93
N LEU A 18 -6.46 -9.82 -7.16
CA LEU A 18 -5.64 -9.50 -5.97
C LEU A 18 -6.25 -9.97 -4.64
N ASN A 19 -7.37 -10.69 -4.65
CA ASN A 19 -7.96 -11.24 -3.44
C ASN A 19 -6.97 -12.22 -2.78
N PRO A 20 -6.67 -12.11 -1.46
CA PRO A 20 -5.74 -13.00 -0.78
C PRO A 20 -6.12 -14.47 -0.94
N ARG A 21 -5.14 -15.27 -1.35
CA ARG A 21 -5.24 -16.72 -1.53
C ARG A 21 -4.01 -17.40 -0.91
N VAL A 22 -4.21 -18.55 -0.29
CA VAL A 22 -3.11 -19.36 0.28
C VAL A 22 -2.25 -19.88 -0.88
N LYS A 23 -0.93 -19.69 -0.77
CA LYS A 23 0.04 -20.21 -1.73
C LYS A 23 0.54 -21.57 -1.24
N ASN A 24 0.40 -22.59 -2.08
CA ASN A 24 0.83 -23.95 -1.73
C ASN A 24 2.35 -24.17 -1.88
N HIS A 25 3.07 -23.19 -2.44
CA HIS A 25 4.49 -23.26 -2.73
C HIS A 25 5.18 -21.92 -2.46
N ALA A 26 6.52 -21.93 -2.40
CA ALA A 26 7.33 -20.74 -2.26
C ALA A 26 7.24 -19.82 -3.50
N ASN A 27 7.40 -18.51 -3.31
CA ASN A 27 7.46 -17.55 -4.41
C ASN A 27 8.90 -17.40 -4.91
N ILE A 28 9.07 -17.37 -6.23
CA ILE A 28 10.35 -17.13 -6.88
C ILE A 28 10.33 -15.74 -7.50
N CYS A 29 11.27 -14.88 -7.10
CA CYS A 29 11.45 -13.56 -7.69
C CYS A 29 12.94 -13.16 -7.59
N SER A 30 13.51 -12.64 -8.67
CA SER A 30 14.92 -12.24 -8.66
C SER A 30 15.15 -11.01 -7.78
N THR A 31 16.38 -10.87 -7.28
CA THR A 31 16.80 -9.69 -6.50
C THR A 31 16.69 -8.41 -7.34
N SER A 32 16.98 -8.49 -8.65
CA SER A 32 16.83 -7.38 -9.58
C SER A 32 15.37 -6.95 -9.73
N ALA A 33 14.45 -7.90 -9.95
CA ALA A 33 13.02 -7.61 -10.06
C ALA A 33 12.45 -7.01 -8.77
N LYS A 34 12.82 -7.56 -7.60
CA LYS A 34 12.40 -7.01 -6.30
C LYS A 34 12.91 -5.59 -6.05
N LYS A 35 14.13 -5.26 -6.49
CA LYS A 35 14.68 -3.89 -6.37
C LYS A 35 13.90 -2.89 -7.22
N VAL A 36 13.42 -3.29 -8.40
CA VAL A 36 12.57 -2.44 -9.25
C VAL A 36 11.19 -2.27 -8.63
N GLU A 37 10.55 -3.37 -8.23
CA GLU A 37 9.22 -3.35 -7.60
C GLU A 37 9.18 -2.52 -6.30
N LYS A 38 10.24 -2.58 -5.49
CA LYS A 38 10.35 -1.81 -4.24
C LYS A 38 10.15 -0.30 -4.46
N LYS A 39 10.61 0.25 -5.59
CA LYS A 39 10.46 1.67 -5.90
C LYS A 39 9.00 2.05 -6.17
N HIS A 40 8.21 1.15 -6.74
CA HIS A 40 6.79 1.38 -7.04
C HIS A 40 5.94 1.53 -5.77
N TRP A 41 6.29 0.79 -4.70
CA TRP A 41 5.50 0.76 -3.45
C TRP A 41 6.06 1.66 -2.34
N LYS A 42 7.04 2.53 -2.63
CA LYS A 42 7.71 3.35 -1.63
C LYS A 42 6.76 4.38 -1.00
N ARG A 43 6.73 4.44 0.33
CA ARG A 43 5.86 5.38 1.09
C ARG A 43 6.63 6.45 1.86
N ASN A 44 7.80 6.11 2.39
CA ASN A 44 8.65 7.00 3.16
C ASN A 44 9.73 7.65 2.29
N PRO A 45 10.44 8.69 2.78
CA PRO A 45 11.57 9.25 2.07
C PRO A 45 12.61 8.20 1.69
N GLU A 46 13.23 8.36 0.52
CA GLU A 46 14.35 7.51 0.11
C GLU A 46 15.60 7.85 0.93
N LYS A 47 16.30 6.82 1.42
CA LYS A 47 17.57 7.02 2.11
C LYS A 47 18.62 7.37 1.05
N GLY A 48 19.13 8.60 1.07
CA GLY A 48 20.10 9.11 0.09
C GLY A 48 19.50 9.86 -1.10
N CYS A 49 18.25 10.35 -0.98
CA CYS A 49 17.71 11.31 -1.92
C CYS A 49 17.93 12.73 -1.34
N ASP A 50 18.86 13.46 -1.92
CA ASP A 50 19.31 14.77 -1.39
C ASP A 50 18.48 15.95 -1.90
N SER A 51 17.53 15.73 -2.83
CA SER A 51 16.90 16.81 -3.61
C SER A 51 15.38 16.67 -3.80
N CYS A 52 14.70 15.85 -3.00
CA CYS A 52 13.44 15.24 -3.43
C CYS A 52 12.23 16.19 -3.58
N VAL A 53 12.21 17.40 -2.99
CA VAL A 53 11.03 18.28 -3.06
C VAL A 53 11.40 19.76 -3.03
N LYS A 54 10.79 20.57 -3.91
CA LYS A 54 10.85 22.05 -3.86
C LYS A 54 9.86 22.54 -2.81
N LEU A 55 10.33 23.35 -1.86
CA LEU A 55 9.51 23.90 -0.77
C LEU A 55 9.32 25.41 -0.84
N GLU A 56 9.73 26.05 -1.95
CA GLU A 56 9.56 27.49 -2.15
C GLU A 56 8.07 27.86 -2.08
N ASN A 57 7.73 28.81 -1.20
CA ASN A 57 6.36 29.26 -0.91
C ASN A 57 5.38 28.16 -0.47
N ASN A 58 5.86 27.05 0.12
CA ASN A 58 5.01 26.06 0.76
C ASN A 58 4.91 26.34 2.28
N PHE A 59 3.69 26.57 2.76
CA PHE A 59 3.36 26.83 4.18
C PHE A 59 2.41 25.77 4.75
N ASP A 60 2.42 24.56 4.18
CA ASP A 60 1.60 23.44 4.63
C ASP A 60 1.99 23.01 6.06
N ASP A 61 1.05 22.42 6.79
CA ASP A 61 1.34 21.86 8.10
C ASP A 61 2.21 20.59 7.99
N ILE A 62 3.49 20.71 8.34
CA ILE A 62 4.46 19.61 8.32
C ILE A 62 4.64 18.90 9.68
N LYS A 63 3.90 19.29 10.71
CA LYS A 63 4.08 18.71 12.04
C LYS A 63 3.76 17.20 12.02
N HIS A 64 4.75 16.39 12.41
CA HIS A 64 4.57 14.95 12.59
C HIS A 64 3.57 14.57 13.70
N THR A 65 3.16 15.55 14.51
CA THR A 65 2.26 15.39 15.65
C THR A 65 0.82 15.80 15.36
N THR A 66 0.51 16.32 14.16
CA THR A 66 -0.86 16.64 13.80
C THR A 66 -1.67 15.35 13.64
N LEU A 67 -2.74 15.20 14.43
CA LEU A 67 -3.64 14.04 14.41
C LEU A 67 -5.00 14.44 13.86
N SER A 68 -5.55 13.61 12.97
CA SER A 68 -6.97 13.68 12.60
C SER A 68 -7.83 13.09 13.72
N GLU A 69 -9.15 13.32 13.68
CA GLU A 69 -10.09 12.76 14.67
C GLU A 69 -9.86 11.25 14.91
N ARG A 70 -9.74 10.46 13.84
CA ARG A 70 -9.45 9.02 13.93
C ARG A 70 -8.13 8.73 14.67
N GLY A 71 -7.08 9.52 14.38
CA GLY A 71 -5.77 9.36 15.02
C GLY A 71 -5.83 9.77 16.50
N ALA A 72 -6.48 10.89 16.80
CA ALA A 72 -6.64 11.42 18.15
C ALA A 72 -7.43 10.47 19.06
N LEU A 73 -8.56 9.92 18.58
CA LEU A 73 -9.34 8.96 19.36
C LEU A 73 -8.53 7.71 19.72
N ARG A 74 -7.77 7.16 18.75
CA ARG A 74 -6.89 6.01 19.00
C ARG A 74 -5.80 6.32 20.02
N GLU A 75 -5.18 7.49 19.89
CA GLU A 75 -4.08 7.88 20.76
C GLU A 75 -4.56 8.23 22.18
N ALA A 76 -5.73 8.86 22.32
CA ALA A 76 -6.35 9.13 23.60
C ALA A 76 -6.70 7.85 24.37
N MET A 77 -7.24 6.82 23.68
CA MET A 77 -7.53 5.51 24.28
C MET A 77 -6.28 4.71 24.69
N ARG A 78 -5.09 5.09 24.18
CA ARG A 78 -3.82 4.43 24.51
C ARG A 78 -3.21 4.97 25.81
N CYS A 79 -3.56 6.20 26.20
CA CYS A 79 -3.04 6.82 27.41
C CYS A 79 -3.49 6.02 28.64
N ALA A 80 -2.57 5.73 29.56
CA ALA A 80 -2.80 4.93 30.77
C ALA A 80 -3.29 5.79 31.94
#